data_AF-A0A7J5EIG9-F1
#
_entry.id   AF-A0A7J5EIG9-F1
#
_cell.length_a   1.000
_cell.length_b   1.000
_cell.length_c   1.000
_cell.angle_alpha   90.00
_cell.angle_beta   90.00
_cell.angle_gamma   90.00
#
_symmetry.space_group_name_H-M   'P 1'
#
loop_
_entity.id
_entity.type
_entity.pdbx_description
1 polymer ?
#
loop_
_entity_poly.entity_id
_entity_poly.type
_entity_poly.pdbx_seq_one_letter_code
_entity_poly.pdbx_strand_id
1 'polypeptide(L)'
;MNAWQLHRRGDRLVFAGRFTLGDAEAIWRELERATAAAHGRLDIDLRDAETVDGAIMPLLVELRASLAARGDDRRRRGGRPARAAR
;
A
#
# COMPACT_ATOMS: atom_id res chain seq x y z
N MET A 1 16.01 18.75 2.29
CA MET A 1 15.17 17.86 3.12
C MET A 1 13.92 17.55 2.33
N ASN A 2 13.53 16.27 2.19
CA ASN A 2 12.31 15.91 1.47
C ASN A 2 11.09 16.39 2.27
N ALA A 3 10.09 16.94 1.57
CA ALA A 3 8.89 17.53 2.18
C ALA A 3 7.94 16.47 2.78
N TRP A 4 8.14 15.19 2.46
CA TRP A 4 7.36 14.06 2.92
C TRP A 4 8.27 12.91 3.33
N GLN A 5 7.73 12.05 4.20
CA GLN A 5 8.36 10.80 4.61
C GLN A 5 7.30 9.71 4.73
N LEU A 6 7.68 8.50 4.33
CA LEU A 6 6.84 7.32 4.41
C LEU A 6 7.62 6.20 5.10
N HIS A 7 7.02 5.63 6.15
CA HIS A 7 7.66 4.60 6.96
C HIS A 7 6.72 3.44 7.20
N ARG A 8 7.23 2.21 7.08
CA ARG A 8 6.48 1.02 7.51
C ARG A 8 6.85 0.62 8.93
N ARG A 9 5.85 0.41 9.77
CA ARG A 9 5.97 -0.12 11.13
C ARG A 9 5.02 -1.32 11.27
N GLY A 10 5.54 -2.52 11.00
CA GLY A 10 4.72 -3.75 11.01
C GLY A 10 3.66 -3.75 9.90
N ASP A 11 2.39 -3.76 10.30
CA ASP A 11 1.20 -3.68 9.45
C ASP A 11 0.65 -2.25 9.29
N ARG A 12 1.39 -1.25 9.78
CA ARG A 12 1.04 0.16 9.67
C ARG A 12 1.99 0.92 8.74
N LEU A 13 1.41 1.77 7.90
CA LEU A 13 2.10 2.70 7.02
C LEU A 13 1.92 4.12 7.57
N VAL A 14 3.02 4.74 7.99
CA VAL A 14 3.04 6.07 8.62
C VAL A 14 3.45 7.12 7.60
N PHE A 15 2.59 8.13 7.45
CA PHE A 15 2.79 9.27 6.57
C PHE A 15 3.15 10.49 7.41
N ALA A 16 4.25 11.16 7.08
CA ALA A 16 4.67 12.38 7.75
C ALA A 16 5.04 13.49 6.73
N GLY A 17 4.63 14.72 7.02
CA GLY A 17 4.89 15.89 6.16
C GLY A 17 3.85 16.09 5.06
N ARG A 18 4.27 16.68 3.94
CA ARG A 18 3.39 17.17 2.85
C ARG A 18 3.44 16.30 1.61
N PHE A 19 2.32 15.66 1.30
CA PHE A 19 2.17 14.80 0.13
C PHE A 19 1.42 15.56 -0.97
N THR A 20 2.15 15.90 -2.04
CA THR A 20 1.64 16.73 -3.12
C THR A 20 1.64 15.98 -4.46
N LEU A 21 0.89 16.49 -5.44
CA LEU A 21 0.87 15.90 -6.79
C LEU A 21 2.26 15.87 -7.45
N GLY A 22 3.12 16.85 -7.18
CA GLY A 22 4.47 16.91 -7.74
C GLY A 22 5.37 15.74 -7.33
N ASP A 23 5.04 15.10 -6.21
CA ASP A 23 5.77 13.96 -5.64
C ASP A 23 5.11 12.61 -5.93
N ALA A 24 3.98 12.58 -6.66
CA ALA A 24 3.12 11.41 -6.78
C ALA A 24 3.84 10.15 -7.28
N GLU A 25 4.70 10.27 -8.29
CA GLU A 25 5.46 9.13 -8.83
C GLU A 25 6.46 8.58 -7.80
N ALA A 26 7.15 9.46 -7.09
CA ALA A 26 8.12 9.08 -6.06
C ALA A 26 7.42 8.44 -4.85
N ILE A 27 6.27 9.00 -4.43
CA ILE A 27 5.41 8.45 -3.38
C ILE A 27 4.91 7.06 -3.79
N TRP A 28 4.46 6.88 -5.04
CA TRP A 28 3.99 5.58 -5.54
C TRP A 28 5.08 4.51 -5.46
N ARG A 29 6.29 4.81 -5.96
CA ARG A 29 7.42 3.86 -5.87
C ARG A 29 7.74 3.48 -4.43
N GLU A 30 7.66 4.43 -3.51
CA GLU A 30 7.91 4.16 -2.10
C GLU A 30 6.78 3.32 -1.47
N LEU A 31 5.52 3.59 -1.82
CA LEU A 31 4.37 2.78 -1.41
C LEU A 31 4.53 1.32 -1.87
N GLU A 32 4.90 1.11 -3.13
CA GLU A 32 5.13 -0.23 -3.68
C GLU A 32 6.27 -0.94 -2.95
N ARG A 33 7.39 -0.26 -2.71
CA ARG A 33 8.53 -0.82 -1.96
C ARG A 33 8.15 -1.18 -0.53
N ALA A 34 7.56 -0.25 0.20
CA ALA A 34 7.17 -0.44 1.60
C ALA A 34 6.14 -1.57 1.74
N THR A 35 5.28 -1.77 0.74
CA THR A 35 4.20 -2.76 0.79
C THR A 35 4.46 -4.03 -0.04
N ALA A 36 5.65 -4.20 -0.63
CA ALA A 36 5.99 -5.37 -1.44
C ALA A 36 5.78 -6.69 -0.68
N ALA A 37 6.13 -6.69 0.62
CA ALA A 37 5.92 -7.82 1.53
C ALA A 37 4.65 -7.68 2.40
N ALA A 38 3.75 -6.73 2.13
CA ALA A 38 2.50 -6.61 2.87
C ALA A 38 1.48 -7.63 2.35
N HIS A 39 0.69 -8.20 3.26
CA HIS A 39 -0.33 -9.20 2.95
C HIS A 39 -1.58 -8.90 3.78
N GLY A 40 -2.75 -8.90 3.15
CA GLY A 40 -4.02 -8.70 3.85
C GLY A 40 -4.24 -7.24 4.24
N ARG A 41 -4.29 -6.96 5.54
CA ARG A 41 -4.64 -5.63 6.08
C ARG A 41 -3.41 -4.76 6.25
N LEU A 42 -3.51 -3.51 5.84
CA LEU A 42 -2.53 -2.45 6.07
C LEU A 42 -3.26 -1.26 6.68
N ASP A 43 -2.87 -0.85 7.88
CA ASP A 43 -3.40 0.35 8.52
C ASP A 43 -2.64 1.58 8.01
N ILE A 44 -3.37 2.63 7.65
CA ILE A 44 -2.80 3.91 7.20
C ILE A 44 -2.84 4.89 8.37
N ASP A 45 -1.70 5.48 8.70
CA ASP A 45 -1.55 6.47 9.77
C ASP A 45 -1.14 7.81 9.17
N LEU A 46 -2.08 8.76 9.21
CA LEU A 46 -1.93 10.12 8.67
C LEU A 46 -1.74 11.17 9.77
N ARG A 47 -1.52 10.77 11.02
CA ARG A 47 -1.49 11.71 12.16
C ARG A 47 -0.40 12.77 12.04
N ASP A 48 0.73 12.41 11.43
CA ASP A 48 1.87 13.31 11.22
C ASP A 48 1.88 13.90 9.79
N ALA A 49 0.83 13.65 9.00
CA ALA A 49 0.69 14.23 7.66
C ALA A 49 0.14 15.66 7.78
N GLU A 50 0.91 16.64 7.30
CA GLU A 50 0.54 18.05 7.32
C GLU A 50 -0.43 18.39 6.17
N THR A 51 -0.23 17.76 5.01
CA THR A 51 -1.06 17.96 3.83
C THR A 51 -1.09 16.69 3.01
N VAL A 52 -2.28 16.31 2.57
CA VAL A 52 -2.51 15.22 1.62
C VAL A 52 -3.36 15.79 0.50
N ASP A 53 -2.71 16.12 -0.62
CA ASP A 53 -3.43 16.66 -1.78
C ASP A 53 -4.38 15.61 -2.35
N GLY A 54 -5.45 16.07 -3.01
CA GLY A 54 -6.47 15.18 -3.60
C GLY A 54 -5.91 14.15 -4.59
N ALA A 55 -4.73 14.38 -5.15
CA ALA A 55 -4.01 13.45 -6.02
C ALA A 55 -3.44 12.22 -5.31
N ILE A 56 -3.25 12.27 -3.99
CA ILE A 56 -2.70 11.18 -3.19
C ILE A 56 -3.76 10.11 -2.90
N MET A 57 -5.03 10.52 -2.79
CA MET A 57 -6.14 9.59 -2.53
C MET A 57 -6.29 8.51 -3.61
N PRO A 58 -6.22 8.81 -4.92
CA PRO A 58 -6.14 7.80 -5.97
C PRO A 58 -4.99 6.79 -5.79
N LEU A 59 -3.81 7.23 -5.35
CA LEU A 59 -2.69 6.34 -5.09
C LEU A 59 -3.00 5.34 -3.96
N LEU A 60 -3.66 5.79 -2.89
CA LEU A 60 -4.09 4.92 -1.80
C LEU A 60 -5.15 3.91 -2.25
N VAL A 61 -6.07 4.32 -3.12
CA VAL A 61 -7.08 3.44 -3.72
C VAL A 61 -6.41 2.38 -4.60
N GLU A 62 -5.48 2.78 -5.45
CA GLU A 62 -4.72 1.87 -6.32
C GLU A 62 -3.87 0.89 -5.51
N LEU A 63 -3.23 1.37 -4.43
CA LEU A 63 -2.49 0.53 -3.50
C LEU A 63 -3.39 -0.55 -2.89
N ARG A 64 -4.60 -0.19 -2.46
CA ARG A 64 -5.57 -1.15 -1.92
C ARG A 64 -5.94 -2.22 -2.95
N ALA A 65 -6.17 -1.83 -4.20
CA ALA A 65 -6.47 -2.76 -5.28
C ALA A 65 -5.30 -3.72 -5.55
N SER A 66 -4.08 -3.18 -5.61
CA SER A 66 -2.84 -3.94 -5.76
C SER A 66 -2.63 -4.95 -4.62
N LEU A 67 -2.88 -4.57 -3.37
CA LEU A 67 -2.76 -5.47 -2.22
C LEU A 67 -3.81 -6.59 -2.24
N ALA A 68 -5.05 -6.29 -2.64
CA ALA A 68 -6.09 -7.29 -2.80
C ALA A 68 -5.73 -8.33 -3.87
N ALA A 69 -5.28 -7.87 -5.05
CA ALA A 69 -4.87 -8.75 -6.15
C ALA A 69 -3.73 -9.70 -5.74
N ARG A 70 -2.72 -9.19 -5.02
CA ARG A 70 -1.60 -10.01 -4.48
C ARG A 70 -2.09 -11.05 -3.48
N GLY A 71 -3.07 -10.71 -2.65
CA GLY A 71 -3.69 -11.63 -1.70
C GLY A 71 -4.41 -12.79 -2.40
N ASP A 72 -5.17 -12.49 -3.45
CA ASP A 72 -5.92 -13.47 -4.23
C ASP A 72 -5.01 -14.41 -5.02
N ASP A 73 -3.96 -13.86 -5.65
CA ASP A 73 -2.96 -14.63 -6.39
C ASP A 73 -2.26 -15.66 -5.49
N ARG A 74 -1.99 -15.30 -4.24
CA ARG A 74 -1.35 -16.21 -3.29
C ARG A 74 -2.32 -17.28 -2.79
N ARG A 75 -3.60 -16.94 -2.56
CA ARG A 75 -4.65 -17.95 -2.25
C ARG A 75 -4.77 -18.98 -3.37
N ARG A 76 -4.75 -18.53 -4.63
CA ARG A 76 -4.78 -19.42 -5.79
C ARG A 76 -3.56 -20.34 -5.87
N ARG A 77 -2.36 -19.85 -5.53
CA ARG A 77 -1.11 -20.64 -5.54
C ARG A 77 -0.98 -21.60 -4.35
N GLY A 78 -1.58 -21.27 -3.20
CA GLY A 78 -1.58 -22.12 -1.99
C GLY A 78 -2.74 -23.13 -1.92
N GLY A 79 -3.78 -22.94 -2.74
CA GLY A 79 -4.90 -23.85 -2.86
C GLY A 79 -4.51 -25.10 -3.63
N ARG A 80 -4.13 -26.17 -2.91
CA ARG A 80 -4.11 -27.53 -3.48
C ARG A 80 -5.53 -27.80 -4.03
N PRO A 81 -5.72 -28.10 -5.34
CA PRO A 81 -7.03 -28.47 -5.83
C PRO A 81 -7.47 -29.71 -5.06
N ALA A 82 -8.55 -29.57 -4.29
CA ALA A 82 -9.23 -30.70 -3.71
C ALA A 82 -9.69 -31.55 -4.89
N ARG A 83 -9.06 -32.72 -5.00
CA ARG A 83 -9.37 -33.79 -5.94
C ARG A 83 -10.89 -33.96 -5.97
N ALA A 84 -11.52 -33.54 -7.06
CA ALA A 84 -12.89 -33.94 -7.33
C ALA A 84 -12.84 -35.43 -7.65
N ALA A 85 -13.03 -36.25 -6.61
CA ALA A 85 -13.39 -37.65 -6.75
C ALA A 85 -14.90 -37.72 -6.53
N ARG A 86 -15.63 -37.94 -7.61
CA ARG A 86 -16.79 -38.84 -7.73
C ARG A 86 -17.26 -38.85 -9.17
#